data_AF-A0A6G8D7H3-F1
#
_entry.id   AF-A0A6G8D7H3-F1
#
_cell.length_a   1.000
_cell.length_b   1.000
_cell.length_c   1.000
_cell.angle_alpha   90.00
_cell.angle_beta   90.00
_cell.angle_gamma   90.00
#
_symmetry.space_group_name_H-M   'P 1'
#
loop_
_entity.id
_entity.type
_entity.pdbx_description
1 polymer ?
#
loop_
_entity_poly.entity_id
_entity_poly.type
_entity_poly.pdbx_seq_one_letter_code
_entity_poly.pdbx_strand_id
1 'polypeptide(L)'
;MNQSNKTQFWAEIIEQQSQTELSIVAFCKANQLTVNTFYYWRKKLYGGEQQQVVHPVLIEDSPKSIGERQSVMLSLPTGMTVEFPANMPAHQIQNWLQALTC
;
A
#
# COMPACT_ATOMS: atom_id res chain seq x y z
N MET A 1 -37.29 -20.86 9.87
CA MET A 1 -37.10 -20.21 8.55
C MET A 1 -35.97 -20.91 7.81
N ASN A 2 -36.23 -21.44 6.60
CA ASN A 2 -35.26 -22.19 5.79
C ASN A 2 -34.06 -21.34 5.36
N GLN A 3 -32.88 -21.96 5.24
CA GLN A 3 -31.63 -21.27 4.88
C GLN A 3 -31.71 -20.52 3.54
N SER A 4 -32.48 -21.04 2.58
CA SER A 4 -32.69 -20.43 1.26
C SER A 4 -33.35 -19.05 1.33
N ASN A 5 -34.33 -18.86 2.22
CA ASN A 5 -34.99 -17.56 2.41
C ASN A 5 -34.04 -16.49 2.95
N LYS A 6 -33.08 -16.91 3.80
CA LYS A 6 -32.11 -15.98 4.39
C LYS A 6 -31.12 -15.48 3.36
N THR A 7 -30.64 -16.37 2.48
CA THR A 7 -29.75 -16.01 1.37
C THR A 7 -30.39 -14.99 0.43
N GLN A 8 -31.65 -15.22 0.05
CA GLN A 8 -32.39 -14.32 -0.84
C GLN A 8 -32.65 -12.94 -0.20
N PHE A 9 -33.07 -12.92 1.07
CA PHE A 9 -33.22 -11.69 1.83
C PHE A 9 -31.93 -10.84 1.85
N TRP A 10 -30.78 -11.47 2.10
CA TRP A 10 -29.51 -10.74 2.11
C TRP A 10 -29.06 -10.27 0.72
N ALA A 11 -29.37 -11.03 -0.33
CA ALA A 11 -29.09 -10.62 -1.70
C ALA A 11 -29.86 -9.34 -2.05
N GLU A 12 -31.17 -9.29 -1.76
CA GLU A 12 -32.01 -8.10 -2.00
C GLU A 12 -31.51 -6.89 -1.21
N ILE A 13 -31.15 -7.06 0.06
CA ILE A 13 -30.62 -5.98 0.91
C ILE A 13 -29.29 -5.43 0.36
N ILE A 14 -28.42 -6.28 -0.16
CA ILE A 14 -27.13 -5.84 -0.74
C ILE A 14 -27.35 -5.11 -2.07
N GLU A 15 -28.29 -5.56 -2.88
CA GLU A 15 -28.66 -4.88 -4.12
C GLU A 15 -29.31 -3.51 -3.86
N GLN A 16 -30.18 -3.41 -2.85
CA GLN A 16 -30.72 -2.12 -2.43
C GLN A 16 -29.62 -1.18 -1.93
N GLN A 17 -28.64 -1.70 -1.18
CA GLN A 17 -27.50 -0.88 -0.74
C GLN A 17 -26.67 -0.37 -1.93
N SER A 18 -26.48 -1.17 -2.99
CA SER A 18 -25.68 -0.74 -4.16
C SER A 18 -26.37 0.34 -4.99
N GLN A 19 -27.71 0.33 -5.02
CA GLN A 19 -28.51 1.39 -5.64
C GLN A 19 -28.54 2.68 -4.82
N THR A 20 -28.15 2.61 -3.55
CA THR A 20 -28.17 3.74 -2.63
C THR A 20 -26.78 4.37 -2.56
N GLU A 21 -26.64 5.67 -2.82
CA GLU A 21 -25.37 6.41 -2.65
C GLU A 21 -24.92 6.58 -1.18
N LEU A 22 -25.59 5.88 -0.25
CA LEU A 22 -25.29 5.91 1.18
C LEU A 22 -24.15 4.95 1.53
N SER A 23 -23.32 5.35 2.49
CA SER A 23 -22.30 4.46 3.04
C SER A 23 -22.94 3.24 3.68
N ILE A 24 -22.27 2.08 3.59
CA ILE A 24 -22.74 0.81 4.15
C ILE A 24 -23.14 0.95 5.63
N VAL A 25 -22.38 1.74 6.39
CA VAL A 25 -22.64 2.00 7.81
C VAL A 25 -23.93 2.81 7.99
N ALA A 26 -24.16 3.85 7.18
CA ALA A 26 -25.38 4.64 7.24
C ALA A 26 -26.61 3.82 6.81
N PHE A 27 -26.48 3.01 5.76
CA PHE A 27 -27.53 2.10 5.31
C PHE A 27 -27.88 1.04 6.38
N CYS A 28 -26.87 0.45 7.02
CA CYS A 28 -27.09 -0.51 8.11
C CYS A 28 -27.79 0.15 9.30
N LYS A 29 -27.41 1.39 9.65
CA LYS A 29 -28.06 2.14 10.73
C LYS A 29 -29.52 2.47 10.42
N ALA A 30 -29.84 2.86 9.18
CA ALA A 30 -31.20 3.18 8.75
C ALA A 30 -32.12 1.93 8.75
N ASN A 31 -31.58 0.78 8.36
CA ASN A 31 -32.34 -0.48 8.26
C ASN A 31 -32.26 -1.36 9.52
N GLN A 32 -31.69 -0.84 10.62
CA GLN A 32 -31.49 -1.59 11.88
C GLN A 32 -30.71 -2.90 11.70
N LEU A 33 -29.80 -2.92 10.73
CA LEU A 33 -28.94 -4.05 10.43
C LEU A 33 -27.59 -3.92 11.12
N THR A 34 -27.02 -5.05 11.53
CA THR A 34 -25.65 -5.08 12.05
C THR A 34 -24.65 -5.06 10.90
N VAL A 35 -23.73 -4.10 10.94
CA VAL A 35 -22.68 -3.91 9.93
C VAL A 35 -21.86 -5.20 9.72
N ASN A 36 -21.50 -5.89 10.80
CA ASN A 36 -20.76 -7.16 10.72
C ASN A 36 -21.52 -8.24 9.94
N THR A 37 -22.82 -8.35 10.17
CA THR A 37 -23.68 -9.32 9.47
C THR A 37 -23.79 -8.98 8.00
N PHE A 38 -23.90 -7.69 7.65
CA PHE A 38 -23.90 -7.23 6.27
C PHE A 38 -22.59 -7.62 5.54
N TYR A 39 -21.43 -7.33 6.12
CA TYR A 39 -20.14 -7.70 5.52
C TYR A 39 -19.98 -9.22 5.38
N TYR A 40 -20.43 -9.99 6.37
CA TYR A 40 -20.42 -11.44 6.31
C TYR A 40 -21.24 -11.97 5.12
N TRP A 41 -22.48 -11.51 4.96
CA TRP A 41 -23.34 -11.96 3.85
C TRP A 41 -22.86 -11.44 2.50
N ARG A 42 -22.36 -10.21 2.43
CA ARG A 42 -21.76 -9.68 1.20
C ARG A 42 -20.57 -10.51 0.75
N LYS A 43 -19.68 -10.88 1.68
CA LYS A 43 -18.56 -11.80 1.39
C LYS A 43 -19.06 -13.19 1.00
N LYS A 44 -20.10 -13.71 1.65
CA LYS A 44 -20.65 -15.03 1.35
C LYS A 44 -21.36 -15.12 -0.01
N LEU A 45 -22.03 -14.05 -0.44
CA LEU A 45 -22.83 -14.02 -1.67
C LEU A 45 -22.06 -13.53 -2.89
N TYR A 46 -21.17 -12.54 -2.70
CA TYR A 46 -20.45 -11.87 -3.79
C TYR A 46 -18.93 -11.91 -3.62
N GLY A 47 -18.44 -12.29 -2.44
CA GLY A 47 -17.02 -12.56 -2.22
C GLY A 47 -16.68 -13.94 -2.76
N GLY A 48 -16.70 -14.09 -4.09
CA GLY A 48 -15.85 -15.09 -4.73
C GLY A 48 -14.45 -14.91 -4.17
N GLU A 49 -13.83 -16.02 -3.76
CA GLU A 49 -12.55 -16.04 -3.08
C GLU A 49 -11.64 -14.98 -3.71
N GLN A 50 -11.32 -13.94 -2.95
CA GLN A 50 -10.21 -13.08 -3.33
C GLN A 50 -9.01 -14.00 -3.23
N GLN A 51 -8.73 -14.70 -4.32
CA GLN A 51 -7.46 -15.35 -4.55
C GLN A 51 -6.47 -14.24 -4.26
N GLN A 52 -5.78 -14.33 -3.13
CA GLN A 52 -4.60 -13.54 -2.90
C GLN A 52 -3.69 -13.94 -4.06
N VAL A 53 -3.71 -13.14 -5.12
CA VAL A 53 -2.78 -13.28 -6.21
C VAL A 53 -1.45 -12.98 -5.55
N VAL A 54 -0.70 -14.04 -5.28
CA VAL A 54 0.66 -13.93 -4.78
C VAL A 54 1.42 -13.24 -5.90
N HIS A 55 1.57 -11.92 -5.79
CA HIS A 55 2.44 -11.19 -6.67
C HIS A 55 3.86 -11.66 -6.36
N PRO A 56 4.56 -12.31 -7.30
CA PRO A 56 5.94 -12.68 -7.08
C PRO A 56 6.72 -11.40 -6.82
N VAL A 57 7.29 -11.29 -5.62
CA VAL A 57 8.28 -10.27 -5.32
C VAL A 57 9.52 -10.67 -6.10
N LEU A 58 9.74 -10.02 -7.24
CA LEU A 58 11.02 -10.09 -7.92
C LEU A 58 12.01 -9.33 -7.04
N ILE A 59 12.80 -10.09 -6.26
CA ILE A 59 13.99 -9.56 -5.62
C ILE A 59 14.98 -9.34 -6.76
N GLU A 60 15.07 -8.11 -7.25
CA GLU A 60 16.14 -7.73 -8.15
C GLU A 60 17.40 -7.60 -7.31
N ASP A 61 18.29 -8.60 -7.38
CA ASP A 61 19.66 -8.58 -6.82
C ASP A 61 20.55 -7.48 -7.40
N SER A 62 20.01 -6.65 -8.29
CA SER A 62 20.65 -5.45 -8.81
C SER A 62 19.76 -4.25 -8.52
N PRO A 63 20.27 -3.21 -7.85
CA PRO A 63 19.55 -1.94 -7.80
C PRO A 63 19.39 -1.48 -9.25
N LYS A 64 18.14 -1.45 -9.72
CA LYS A 64 17.76 -0.75 -10.96
C LYS A 64 18.39 0.63 -10.90
N SER A 65 19.42 0.83 -11.72
CA SER A 65 20.06 2.13 -11.92
C SER A 65 19.02 3.07 -12.53
N ILE A 66 18.29 3.79 -11.67
CA ILE A 66 17.45 4.92 -12.05
C ILE A 66 18.42 6.05 -12.39
N GLY A 67 18.98 5.97 -13.59
CA GLY A 67 20.07 6.81 -14.08
C GLY A 67 21.40 6.41 -13.44
N GLU A 68 22.44 6.26 -14.27
CA GLU A 68 23.83 6.16 -13.83
C GLU A 68 24.28 7.47 -13.16
N ARG A 69 23.69 7.81 -12.00
CA ARG A 69 24.31 8.74 -11.06
C ARG A 69 25.46 7.97 -10.44
N GLN A 70 26.56 7.91 -11.18
CA GLN A 70 27.85 7.55 -10.62
C GLN A 70 28.00 8.41 -9.37
N SER A 71 28.02 7.79 -8.19
CA SER A 71 28.25 8.47 -6.93
C SER A 71 29.54 7.93 -6.30
N VAL A 72 30.24 8.83 -5.63
CA VAL A 72 31.47 8.54 -4.89
C VAL A 72 31.11 8.56 -3.42
N MET A 73 31.26 7.42 -2.75
CA MET A 73 31.03 7.28 -1.32
C MET A 73 32.36 7.38 -0.57
N LEU A 74 32.44 8.29 0.40
CA LEU A 74 33.62 8.49 1.26
C LEU A 74 33.25 8.14 2.70
N SER A 75 34.02 7.26 3.32
CA SER A 75 33.89 6.93 4.74
C SER A 75 34.93 7.73 5.53
N LEU A 76 34.48 8.59 6.44
CA LEU A 76 35.36 9.40 7.27
C LEU A 76 35.77 8.63 8.54
N PRO A 77 36.96 8.91 9.12
CA PRO A 77 37.40 8.30 10.38
C PRO A 77 36.45 8.58 11.57
N THR A 78 35.60 9.59 11.45
CA THR A 78 34.55 9.95 12.43
C THR A 78 33.36 9.00 12.41
N GLY A 79 33.34 7.98 11.54
CA GLY A 79 32.24 7.03 11.38
C GLY A 79 31.09 7.54 10.51
N MET A 80 31.26 8.70 9.87
CA MET A 80 30.27 9.28 8.98
C MET A 80 30.58 8.91 7.53
N THR A 81 29.53 8.58 6.77
CA THR A 81 29.68 8.25 5.34
C THR A 81 28.96 9.30 4.52
N VAL A 82 29.67 9.88 3.56
CA VAL A 82 29.13 10.91 2.66
C VAL A 82 29.10 10.37 1.24
N GLU A 83 28.01 10.67 0.55
CA GLU A 83 27.80 10.32 -0.86
C GLU A 83 27.81 11.59 -1.71
N PHE A 84 28.69 11.64 -2.71
CA PHE A 84 28.80 12.75 -3.65
C PHE A 84 28.48 12.30 -5.07
N PRO A 85 27.89 13.15 -5.92
CA PRO A 85 27.77 12.85 -7.36
C PRO A 85 29.16 12.82 -8.02
N ALA A 86 29.45 11.85 -8.88
CA ALA A 86 30.75 11.72 -9.58
C ALA A 86 31.02 12.83 -10.60
N ASN A 87 29.98 13.58 -11.02
CA ASN A 87 30.15 14.76 -11.85
C ASN A 87 30.47 16.04 -11.03
N MET A 88 30.72 15.90 -9.71
CA MET A 88 31.08 17.03 -8.87
C MET A 88 32.57 17.38 -9.04
N PRO A 89 32.93 18.65 -9.26
CA PRO A 89 34.33 19.05 -9.40
C PRO A 89 35.08 18.93 -8.07
N ALA A 90 36.37 18.58 -8.13
CA ALA A 90 37.21 18.28 -6.98
C ALA A 90 37.25 19.40 -5.91
N HIS A 91 37.20 20.67 -6.33
CA HIS A 91 37.18 21.80 -5.40
C HIS A 91 35.92 21.85 -4.53
N GLN A 92 34.77 21.41 -5.03
CA GLN A 92 33.55 21.33 -4.23
C GLN A 92 33.61 20.18 -3.23
N ILE A 93 34.13 19.02 -3.65
CA ILE A 93 34.33 17.88 -2.75
C ILE A 93 35.25 18.28 -1.59
N GLN A 94 36.33 19.02 -1.88
CA GLN A 94 37.23 19.55 -0.86
C GLN A 94 36.53 20.51 0.10
N ASN A 95 35.71 21.44 -0.39
CA ASN A 95 34.94 22.36 0.45
C ASN A 95 33.98 21.62 1.40
N TRP A 96 33.27 20.61 0.90
CA TRP A 96 32.37 19.80 1.73
C TRP A 96 33.12 18.98 2.78
N LEU A 97 34.25 18.37 2.41
CA LEU A 97 35.08 17.65 3.37
C LEU A 97 35.63 18.58 4.46
N GLN A 98 36.05 19.80 4.11
CA GLN A 98 36.48 20.80 5.10
C GLN A 98 35.33 21.19 6.04
N ALA A 99 34.14 21.47 5.51
CA ALA A 99 32.97 21.81 6.35
C ALA A 99 32.55 20.71 7.32
N LEU A 100 32.75 19.44 6.94
CA LEU A 100 32.38 18.28 7.77
C LEU A 100 33.50 17.85 8.75
N THR A 101 34.70 18.41 8.63
CA THR A 101 35.85 18.10 9.49
C THR A 101 36.26 19.27 10.40
N CYS A 102 35.47 20.35 10.44
CA CYS A 102 35.58 21.45 11.40
C CYS A 102 35.27 21.02 12.84
#